data_AF-A0A7V3RS68-F1
#
_entry.id   AF-A0A7V3RS68-F1
#
_cell.length_a   1.000
_cell.length_b   1.000
_cell.length_c   1.000
_cell.angle_alpha   90.00
_cell.angle_beta   90.00
_cell.angle_gamma   90.00
#
_symmetry.space_group_name_H-M   'P 1'
#
loop_
_entity.id
_entity.type
_entity.pdbx_description
1 polymer ?
#
loop_
_entity_poly.entity_id
_entity_poly.type
_entity_poly.pdbx_seq_one_letter_code
_entity_poly.pdbx_strand_id
1 'polypeptide(L)'
;MILISNRPLADLPELRALATRIEVQRLEVTDAELAALMRSLAGQGYRLQGKLAIGAEECLKVTEHLLKECRAVGCPLDLRLQQKAFQSYLQFATDCSVSHWEDLVAASVREATCHFRHEANTASPEARKTRRRNVVRDIIGKVADAKEQEQLYTQQTGASRADFFRRKREVESGEFDDHDLA
;
A
#
# COMPACT_ATOMS: atom_id res chain seq x y z
N MET A 1 -17.28 22.04 2.64
CA MET A 1 -16.67 20.90 3.38
C MET A 1 -15.67 20.24 2.45
N ILE A 2 -14.44 20.00 2.88
CA ILE A 2 -13.41 19.31 2.10
C ILE A 2 -13.11 17.99 2.80
N LEU A 3 -13.15 16.88 2.05
CA LEU A 3 -12.84 15.55 2.54
C LEU A 3 -11.61 15.04 1.80
N ILE A 4 -10.64 14.49 2.53
CA ILE A 4 -9.40 13.94 1.96
C ILE A 4 -9.36 12.45 2.29
N SER A 5 -9.10 11.62 1.28
CA SER A 5 -8.98 10.18 1.43
C SER A 5 -7.79 9.68 0.63
N ASN A 6 -7.03 8.74 1.20
CA ASN A 6 -5.95 8.03 0.50
C ASN A 6 -6.47 6.82 -0.29
N ARG A 7 -7.79 6.71 -0.46
CA ARG A 7 -8.48 5.61 -1.14
C ARG A 7 -9.64 6.14 -1.96
N PRO A 8 -9.96 5.49 -3.09
CA PRO A 8 -11.19 5.77 -3.82
C PRO A 8 -12.42 5.47 -2.95
N LEU A 9 -13.55 6.10 -3.26
CA LEU A 9 -14.83 5.72 -2.67
C LEU A 9 -15.14 4.26 -3.02
N ALA A 10 -15.64 3.50 -2.04
CA ALA A 10 -16.07 2.13 -2.28
C ALA A 10 -17.25 2.09 -3.25
N ASP A 11 -17.39 0.97 -3.96
CA ASP A 11 -18.40 0.80 -4.98
C ASP A 11 -19.77 0.41 -4.39
N LEU A 12 -20.35 1.33 -3.61
CA LEU A 12 -21.64 1.17 -2.95
C LEU A 12 -22.68 2.13 -3.55
N PRO A 13 -23.95 1.72 -3.71
CA PRO A 13 -25.01 2.57 -4.28
C PRO A 13 -25.11 3.95 -3.59
N GLU A 14 -25.00 3.97 -2.26
CA GLU A 14 -25.10 5.18 -1.44
C GLU A 14 -23.89 6.11 -1.68
N LEU A 15 -22.69 5.52 -1.83
CA LEU A 15 -21.47 6.28 -2.10
C LEU A 15 -21.44 6.81 -3.54
N ARG A 16 -22.02 6.10 -4.51
CA ARG A 16 -22.21 6.62 -5.87
C ARG A 16 -23.15 7.82 -5.86
N ALA A 17 -24.27 7.74 -5.14
CA ALA A 17 -25.18 8.87 -4.98
C ALA A 17 -24.50 10.09 -4.34
N LEU A 18 -23.63 9.87 -3.34
CA LEU A 18 -22.80 10.94 -2.76
C LEU A 18 -21.77 11.48 -3.76
N ALA A 19 -21.09 10.62 -4.51
CA ALA A 19 -20.09 11.01 -5.51
C ALA A 19 -20.66 11.91 -6.60
N THR A 20 -21.95 11.78 -6.95
CA THR A 20 -22.60 12.71 -7.91
C THR A 20 -22.75 14.14 -7.37
N ARG A 21 -22.66 14.34 -6.05
CA ARG A 21 -22.81 15.62 -5.37
C ARG A 21 -21.50 16.18 -4.82
N ILE A 22 -20.42 15.42 -4.93
CA ILE A 22 -19.10 15.79 -4.43
C ILE A 22 -18.17 15.85 -5.64
N GLU A 23 -17.57 17.01 -5.89
CA GLU A 23 -16.51 17.12 -6.88
C GLU A 23 -15.28 16.35 -6.37
N VAL A 24 -14.89 15.30 -7.09
CA VAL A 24 -13.74 14.47 -6.73
C VAL A 24 -12.54 14.87 -7.57
N GLN A 25 -11.52 15.42 -6.91
CA GLN A 25 -10.23 15.67 -7.53
C GLN A 25 -9.25 14.57 -7.14
N ARG A 26 -8.61 13.95 -8.14
CA ARG A 26 -7.59 12.92 -7.93
C ARG A 26 -6.22 13.59 -7.91
N LEU A 27 -5.51 13.41 -6.81
CA LEU A 27 -4.13 13.87 -6.69
C LEU A 27 -3.20 12.75 -7.18
N GLU A 28 -2.62 12.95 -8.36
CA GLU A 28 -1.59 12.08 -8.92
C GLU A 28 -0.26 12.83 -8.88
N VAL A 29 0.63 12.44 -7.96
CA VAL A 29 1.96 13.04 -7.81
C VAL A 29 3.00 12.06 -8.34
N THR A 30 3.85 12.53 -9.23
CA THR A 30 4.97 11.73 -9.74
C THR A 30 6.14 11.72 -8.75
N ASP A 31 6.98 10.67 -8.81
CA ASP A 31 8.20 10.61 -8.00
C ASP A 31 9.15 11.80 -8.28
N ALA A 32 9.14 12.33 -9.50
CA ALA A 32 9.95 13.49 -9.88
C ALA A 32 9.46 14.77 -9.17
N GLU A 33 8.15 15.00 -9.15
CA GLU A 33 7.52 16.12 -8.43
C GLU A 33 7.72 15.97 -6.93
N LEU A 34 7.58 14.76 -6.40
CA LEU A 34 7.77 14.51 -4.98
C LEU A 34 9.22 14.72 -4.55
N ALA A 35 10.20 14.26 -5.35
CA ALA A 35 11.61 14.53 -5.11
C ALA A 35 11.94 16.03 -5.20
N ALA A 36 11.36 16.75 -6.16
CA ALA A 36 11.53 18.20 -6.27
C ALA A 36 10.95 18.93 -5.05
N LEU A 37 9.76 18.51 -4.58
CA LEU A 37 9.15 19.04 -3.37
C LEU A 37 10.01 18.77 -2.13
N MET A 38 10.53 17.55 -1.98
CA MET A 38 11.43 17.19 -0.88
C MET A 38 12.69 18.10 -0.86
N ARG A 39 13.30 18.35 -2.02
CA ARG A 39 14.44 19.28 -2.13
C ARG A 39 14.05 20.71 -1.79
N SER A 40 12.90 21.18 -2.28
CA SER A 40 12.39 22.51 -1.98
C SER A 40 12.14 22.71 -0.49
N LEU A 41 11.59 21.69 0.19
CA LEU A 41 11.39 21.71 1.65
C LEU A 41 12.73 21.69 2.39
N ALA A 42 13.69 20.87 1.95
CA ALA A 42 15.02 20.83 2.53
C ALA A 42 15.77 22.17 2.43
N GLY A 43 15.58 22.91 1.32
CA GLY A 43 16.12 24.25 1.13
C GLY A 43 15.62 25.29 2.14
N GLN A 44 14.52 25.02 2.86
CA GLN A 44 13.98 25.91 3.90
C GLN A 44 14.55 25.61 5.29
N GLY A 45 15.33 24.53 5.43
CA GLY A 45 15.78 23.99 6.72
C GLY A 45 14.66 23.27 7.48
N TYR A 46 15.04 22.50 8.50
CA TYR A 46 14.10 21.75 9.33
C TYR A 46 13.86 22.48 10.64
N ARG A 47 12.58 22.69 11.00
CA ARG A 47 12.18 23.43 12.19
C ARG A 47 11.43 22.53 13.17
N LEU A 48 11.79 22.61 14.45
CA LEU A 48 11.10 21.95 15.55
C LEU A 48 10.56 23.02 16.51
N GLN A 49 9.26 23.01 16.78
CA GLN A 49 8.59 24.01 17.63
C GLN A 49 8.90 25.47 17.21
N GLY A 50 8.96 25.72 15.90
CA GLY A 50 9.25 27.04 15.32
C GLY A 50 10.72 27.44 15.26
N LYS A 51 11.61 26.73 15.96
CA LYS A 51 13.06 26.98 15.96
C LYS A 51 13.76 26.18 14.86
N LEU A 52 14.75 26.79 14.21
CA LEU A 52 15.60 26.10 13.24
C LEU A 52 16.42 25.04 13.97
N ALA A 53 16.20 23.77 13.62
CA ALA A 53 16.87 22.61 14.22
C ALA A 53 18.00 22.10 13.32
N ILE A 54 17.82 22.15 12.00
CA ILE A 54 18.83 21.76 11.01
C ILE A 54 18.85 22.83 9.91
N GLY A 55 20.04 23.25 9.48
CA GLY A 55 20.22 24.19 8.39
C GLY A 55 19.83 23.60 7.02
N ALA A 56 19.69 24.47 6.02
CA ALA A 56 19.28 24.05 4.67
C ALA A 56 20.28 23.09 4.01
N GLU A 57 21.58 23.34 4.16
CA GLU A 57 22.63 22.50 3.57
C GLU A 57 22.61 21.06 4.11
N GLU A 58 22.47 20.92 5.42
CA GLU A 58 22.40 19.63 6.10
C GLU A 58 21.09 18.90 5.76
N CYS A 59 19.97 19.64 5.69
CA CYS A 59 18.70 19.07 5.22
C CYS A 59 18.80 18.55 3.79
N LEU A 60 19.46 19.30 2.89
CA LEU A 60 19.69 18.87 1.52
C LEU A 60 20.56 17.61 1.48
N LYS A 61 21.63 17.55 2.28
CA LYS A 61 22.48 16.36 2.40
C LYS A 61 21.67 15.12 2.83
N VAL A 62 20.87 15.25 3.89
CA VAL A 62 20.02 14.14 4.39
C VAL A 62 18.97 13.75 3.34
N THR A 63 18.40 14.72 2.64
CA THR A 63 17.39 14.49 1.60
C THR A 63 17.97 13.74 0.40
N GLU A 64 19.14 14.14 -0.10
CA GLU A 64 19.77 13.43 -1.23
C GLU A 64 20.17 12.00 -0.85
N HIS A 65 20.65 11.79 0.39
CA HIS A 65 20.93 10.44 0.87
C HIS A 65 19.65 9.59 0.92
N LEU A 66 18.57 10.12 1.49
CA LEU A 66 17.27 9.42 1.51
C LEU A 66 16.77 9.09 0.10
N LEU A 67 16.82 10.04 -0.84
CA LEU A 67 16.38 9.81 -2.22
C LEU A 67 17.20 8.71 -2.90
N LYS A 68 18.51 8.66 -2.63
CA LYS A 68 19.39 7.60 -3.13
C LYS A 68 19.00 6.24 -2.55
N GLU A 69 18.78 6.15 -1.25
CA GLU A 69 18.39 4.90 -0.57
C GLU A 69 17.02 4.40 -1.05
N CYS A 70 16.02 5.28 -1.16
CA CYS A 70 14.69 4.90 -1.67
C CYS A 70 14.78 4.35 -3.09
N ARG A 71 15.58 4.98 -3.98
CA ARG A 71 15.78 4.50 -5.35
C ARG A 71 16.50 3.14 -5.39
N ALA A 72 17.49 2.93 -4.52
CA ALA A 72 18.24 1.69 -4.47
C ALA A 72 17.36 0.49 -4.06
N VAL A 73 16.40 0.71 -3.14
CA VAL A 73 15.52 -0.34 -2.62
C VAL A 73 14.17 -0.43 -3.36
N GLY A 74 13.86 0.55 -4.21
CA GLY A 74 12.55 0.65 -4.88
C GLY A 74 11.42 1.04 -3.90
N CYS A 75 11.75 1.78 -2.85
CA CYS A 75 10.77 2.29 -1.89
C CYS A 75 10.06 3.53 -2.47
N PRO A 76 8.72 3.61 -2.41
CA PRO A 76 8.00 4.84 -2.74
C PRO A 76 8.50 6.03 -1.91
N LEU A 77 8.56 7.21 -2.52
CA LEU A 77 8.90 8.43 -1.82
C LEU A 77 7.75 8.85 -0.89
N ASP A 78 8.10 9.30 0.32
CA ASP A 78 7.15 9.76 1.32
C ASP A 78 7.75 10.95 2.11
N LEU A 79 7.01 12.05 2.21
CA LEU A 79 7.41 13.23 2.98
C LEU A 79 7.54 12.92 4.48
N ARG A 80 6.80 11.94 5.00
CA ARG A 80 6.95 11.49 6.39
C ARG A 80 8.28 10.79 6.61
N LEU A 81 8.73 10.03 5.61
CA LEU A 81 10.04 9.39 5.66
C LEU A 81 11.16 10.43 5.64
N GLN A 82 10.98 11.54 4.91
CA GLN A 82 11.89 12.69 4.97
C GLN A 82 11.98 13.30 6.37
N GLN A 83 10.83 13.53 7.03
CA GLN A 83 10.81 14.05 8.40
C GLN A 83 11.50 13.09 9.37
N LYS A 84 11.26 11.78 9.25
CA LYS A 84 11.94 10.76 10.06
C LYS A 84 13.46 10.79 9.84
N ALA A 85 13.92 10.96 8.59
CA ALA A 85 15.33 11.07 8.27
C ALA A 85 16.00 12.29 8.93
N PHE A 86 15.33 13.45 8.94
CA PHE A 86 15.82 14.63 9.66
C PHE A 86 15.91 14.39 11.18
N GLN A 87 14.96 13.67 11.77
CA GLN A 87 15.02 13.28 13.17
C GLN A 87 16.18 12.32 13.45
N SER A 88 16.45 11.35 12.58
CA SER A 88 17.61 10.45 12.70
C SER A 88 18.93 11.22 12.62
N TYR A 89 19.03 12.21 11.73
CA TYR A 89 20.18 13.11 11.67
C TYR A 89 20.37 13.88 12.97
N LEU A 90 19.31 14.47 13.51
CA LEU A 90 19.38 15.18 14.79
C LEU A 90 19.79 14.28 15.94
N GLN A 91 19.20 13.09 16.05
CA GLN A 91 19.55 12.12 17.09
C GLN A 91 21.03 11.75 17.06
N PHE A 92 21.61 11.59 15.86
CA PHE A 92 23.04 11.37 15.71
C PHE A 92 23.85 12.62 16.06
N ALA A 93 23.47 13.79 15.54
CA ALA A 93 24.19 15.04 15.76
C ALA A 93 24.21 15.49 17.24
N THR A 94 23.22 15.07 18.04
CA THR A 94 23.14 15.33 19.48
C THR A 94 23.68 14.19 20.33
N ASP A 95 24.49 13.28 19.76
CA ASP A 95 25.06 12.09 20.42
C ASP A 95 24.02 11.20 21.14
N CYS A 96 22.76 11.24 20.69
CA CYS A 96 21.67 10.43 21.21
C CYS A 96 21.54 9.07 20.50
N SER A 97 22.41 8.80 19.53
CA SER A 97 22.49 7.54 18.80
C SER A 97 23.95 7.11 18.65
N VAL A 98 24.20 5.82 18.89
CA VAL A 98 25.50 5.18 18.60
C VAL A 98 25.65 4.90 17.10
N SER A 99 24.54 4.69 16.40
CA SER A 99 24.54 4.42 14.96
C SER A 99 24.55 5.72 14.16
N HIS A 100 25.30 5.72 13.06
CA HIS A 100 25.36 6.84 12.13
C HIS A 100 23.98 7.09 11.51
N TRP A 101 23.63 8.35 11.25
CA TRP A 101 22.31 8.70 10.74
C TRP A 101 22.00 8.08 9.37
N GLU A 102 23.01 7.86 8.51
CA GLU A 102 22.84 7.19 7.22
C GLU A 102 22.33 5.76 7.41
N ASP A 103 22.86 5.01 8.39
CA ASP A 103 22.42 3.65 8.68
C ASP A 103 20.98 3.64 9.22
N LEU A 104 20.62 4.63 10.05
CA LEU A 104 19.27 4.79 10.57
C LEU A 104 18.26 5.11 9.46
N VAL A 105 18.67 5.93 8.48
CA VAL A 105 17.85 6.24 7.30
C VAL A 105 17.68 5.00 6.45
N ALA A 106 18.77 4.28 6.14
CA ALA A 106 18.71 3.05 5.35
C ALA A 106 17.84 1.96 6.02
N ALA A 107 17.89 1.85 7.35
CA ALA A 107 17.03 0.96 8.12
C ALA A 107 15.55 1.38 8.01
N SER A 108 15.26 2.68 8.13
CA SER A 108 13.90 3.23 8.02
C SER A 108 13.30 3.05 6.62
N VAL A 109 14.11 3.19 5.56
CA VAL A 109 13.69 2.94 4.17
C VAL A 109 13.32 1.46 3.97
N ARG A 110 14.15 0.55 4.49
CA ARG A 110 13.88 -0.89 4.43
C ARG A 110 12.61 -1.27 5.19
N GLU A 111 12.39 -0.69 6.36
CA GLU A 111 11.15 -0.86 7.14
C GLU A 111 9.92 -0.35 6.38
N ALA A 112 10.00 0.84 5.78
CA ALA A 112 8.92 1.42 4.99
C ALA A 112 8.54 0.54 3.79
N THR A 113 9.54 -0.06 3.14
CA THR A 113 9.32 -1.00 2.02
C THR A 113 8.52 -2.25 2.44
N CYS A 114 8.66 -2.69 3.69
CA CYS A 114 7.89 -3.83 4.22
C CYS A 114 6.41 -3.49 4.48
N HIS A 115 6.08 -2.25 4.83
CA HIS A 115 4.71 -1.83 5.16
C HIS A 115 3.77 -1.74 3.95
N PHE A 116 4.29 -1.57 2.72
CA PHE A 116 3.48 -1.46 1.51
C PHE A 116 3.23 -2.78 0.77
N ARG A 117 3.82 -3.90 1.21
CA ARG A 117 3.74 -5.18 0.48
C ARG A 117 2.35 -5.82 0.40
N HIS A 118 1.41 -5.35 1.21
CA HIS A 118 0.05 -5.86 1.18
C HIS A 118 -0.88 -4.67 0.94
N GLU A 119 -1.45 -4.59 -0.27
CA GLU A 119 -2.69 -3.85 -0.45
C GLU A 119 -3.63 -4.28 0.68
N ALA A 120 -4.12 -3.33 1.48
CA ALA A 120 -5.17 -3.63 2.44
C ALA A 120 -6.34 -4.19 1.64
N ASN A 121 -6.47 -5.52 1.65
CA ASN A 121 -7.36 -6.27 0.78
C ASN A 121 -8.79 -5.81 1.07
N THR A 122 -9.32 -4.94 0.20
CA THR A 122 -10.58 -4.20 0.40
C THR A 122 -11.81 -5.07 0.18
N ALA A 123 -11.63 -6.27 -0.36
CA ALA A 123 -12.71 -7.23 -0.50
C ALA A 123 -13.14 -7.73 0.88
N SER A 124 -14.42 -7.55 1.21
CA SER A 124 -15.02 -8.15 2.39
C SER A 124 -14.72 -9.66 2.41
N PRO A 125 -14.63 -10.31 3.59
CA PRO A 125 -14.48 -11.76 3.68
C PRO A 125 -15.45 -12.52 2.77
N GLU A 126 -16.67 -12.01 2.61
CA GLU A 126 -17.71 -12.54 1.74
C GLU A 126 -17.40 -12.32 0.26
N ALA A 127 -16.99 -11.12 -0.16
CA ALA A 127 -16.60 -10.85 -1.55
C ALA A 127 -15.40 -11.72 -1.99
N ARG A 128 -14.46 -12.00 -1.08
CA ARG A 128 -13.35 -12.93 -1.33
C ARG A 128 -13.83 -14.37 -1.50
N LYS A 129 -14.80 -14.79 -0.68
CA LYS A 129 -15.42 -16.12 -0.78
C LYS A 129 -16.15 -16.26 -2.11
N THR A 130 -16.95 -15.27 -2.51
CA THR A 130 -17.68 -15.25 -3.78
C THR A 130 -16.75 -15.26 -4.99
N ARG A 131 -15.71 -14.41 -5.00
CA ARG A 131 -14.72 -14.41 -6.10
C ARG A 131 -14.05 -15.78 -6.28
N ARG A 132 -13.63 -16.42 -5.18
CA ARG A 132 -13.01 -17.75 -5.22
C ARG A 132 -13.99 -18.83 -5.68
N ARG A 133 -15.25 -18.78 -5.24
CA ARG A 133 -16.31 -19.67 -5.72
C ARG A 133 -16.53 -19.54 -7.22
N ASN A 134 -16.59 -18.31 -7.72
CA ASN A 134 -16.77 -18.06 -9.17
C ASN A 134 -15.61 -18.65 -9.97
N VAL A 135 -14.37 -18.51 -9.50
CA VAL A 135 -13.20 -19.14 -10.15
C VAL A 135 -13.32 -20.68 -10.17
N VAL A 136 -13.75 -21.30 -9.06
CA VAL A 136 -13.97 -22.76 -9.03
C VAL A 136 -15.08 -23.18 -9.99
N ARG A 137 -16.21 -22.45 -10.03
CA ARG A 137 -17.33 -22.70 -10.94
C ARG A 137 -16.87 -22.63 -12.41
N ASP A 138 -16.07 -21.63 -12.75
CA ASP A 138 -15.50 -21.45 -14.09
C ASP A 138 -14.55 -22.59 -14.48
N ILE A 139 -13.73 -23.05 -13.54
CA ILE A 139 -12.78 -24.15 -13.74
C ILE A 139 -13.52 -25.48 -13.95
N ILE A 140 -14.54 -25.78 -13.14
CA ILE A 140 -15.37 -26.99 -13.27
C ILE A 140 -16.10 -27.00 -14.61
N GLY A 141 -16.56 -25.84 -15.10
CA GLY A 141 -17.23 -25.74 -16.40
C GLY A 141 -16.29 -25.95 -17.61
N LYS A 142 -14.97 -25.78 -17.43
CA LYS A 142 -13.98 -25.83 -18.53
C LYS A 142 -13.20 -27.14 -18.60
N VAL A 143 -12.97 -27.80 -17.47
CA VAL A 143 -12.08 -28.97 -17.37
C VAL A 143 -12.78 -30.08 -16.60
N ALA A 144 -12.84 -31.29 -17.16
CA ALA A 144 -13.47 -32.44 -16.50
C ALA A 144 -12.54 -33.16 -15.50
N ASP A 145 -11.22 -33.05 -15.66
CA ASP A 145 -10.25 -33.73 -14.79
C ASP A 145 -10.01 -32.98 -13.47
N ALA A 146 -10.19 -33.68 -12.35
CA ALA A 146 -10.11 -33.08 -11.02
C ALA A 146 -8.68 -32.66 -10.62
N LYS A 147 -7.65 -33.32 -11.17
CA LYS A 147 -6.26 -33.01 -10.85
C LYS A 147 -5.80 -31.75 -11.59
N GLU A 148 -6.24 -31.60 -12.83
CA GLU A 148 -6.02 -30.40 -13.63
C GLU A 148 -6.80 -29.18 -13.09
N GLN A 149 -8.03 -29.38 -12.60
CA GLN A 149 -8.80 -28.32 -11.91
C GLN A 149 -8.05 -27.75 -10.68
N GLU A 150 -7.44 -28.62 -9.86
CA GLU A 150 -6.68 -28.23 -8.66
C GLU A 150 -5.46 -27.36 -9.01
N GLN A 151 -4.72 -27.77 -10.05
CA GLN A 151 -3.54 -27.05 -10.51
C GLN A 151 -3.89 -25.68 -11.05
N LEU A 152 -4.94 -25.59 -11.88
CA LEU A 152 -5.42 -24.32 -12.42
C LEU A 152 -5.91 -23.38 -11.31
N TYR A 153 -6.62 -23.89 -10.32
CA TYR A 153 -7.09 -23.06 -9.20
C TYR A 153 -5.92 -22.52 -8.35
N THR A 154 -4.94 -23.37 -8.05
CA THR A 154 -3.77 -22.99 -7.26
C THR A 154 -2.92 -21.95 -8.00
N GLN A 155 -2.76 -22.10 -9.32
CA GLN A 155 -2.06 -21.12 -10.15
C GLN A 155 -2.81 -19.78 -10.27
N GLN A 156 -4.15 -19.79 -10.39
CA GLN A 156 -4.94 -18.58 -10.58
C GLN A 156 -5.19 -17.79 -9.30
N THR A 157 -5.29 -18.47 -8.15
CA THR A 157 -5.68 -17.83 -6.88
C THR A 157 -4.56 -17.75 -5.85
N GLY A 158 -3.48 -18.52 -6.02
CA GLY A 158 -2.40 -18.68 -5.03
C GLY A 158 -2.86 -19.34 -3.73
N ALA A 159 -4.07 -19.90 -3.69
CA ALA A 159 -4.65 -20.52 -2.50
C ALA A 159 -4.29 -22.00 -2.38
N SER A 160 -4.39 -22.56 -1.18
CA SER A 160 -4.01 -23.95 -0.92
C SER A 160 -4.99 -24.96 -1.51
N ARG A 161 -4.50 -26.18 -1.74
CA ARG A 161 -5.29 -27.35 -2.15
C ARG A 161 -6.55 -27.57 -1.29
N ALA A 162 -6.43 -27.37 0.02
CA ALA A 162 -7.57 -27.52 0.94
C ALA A 162 -8.66 -26.46 0.70
N ASP A 163 -8.29 -25.24 0.28
CA ASP A 163 -9.24 -24.19 -0.09
C ASP A 163 -10.04 -24.57 -1.34
N PHE A 164 -9.39 -25.19 -2.33
CA PHE A 164 -10.05 -25.69 -3.55
C PHE A 164 -11.17 -26.68 -3.23
N PHE A 165 -10.87 -27.78 -2.52
CA PHE A 165 -11.88 -28.79 -2.21
C PHE A 165 -13.02 -28.27 -1.35
N ARG A 166 -12.73 -27.33 -0.43
CA ARG A 166 -13.76 -26.66 0.37
C ARG A 166 -14.69 -25.83 -0.50
N ARG A 167 -14.15 -25.04 -1.43
CA ARG A 167 -14.94 -24.19 -2.34
C ARG A 167 -15.68 -25.03 -3.41
N LYS A 168 -15.09 -26.11 -3.89
CA LYS A 168 -15.72 -27.07 -4.81
C LYS A 168 -16.96 -27.72 -4.18
N ARG A 169 -16.84 -28.17 -2.92
CA ARG A 169 -18.00 -28.70 -2.17
C ARG A 169 -19.11 -27.66 -2.02
N GLU A 170 -18.77 -26.41 -1.75
CA GLU A 170 -19.75 -25.31 -1.65
C GLU A 170 -20.45 -24.99 -2.99
N VAL A 171 -19.79 -25.23 -4.13
CA VAL A 171 -20.40 -25.06 -5.46
C VAL A 171 -21.27 -26.27 -5.83
N GLU A 172 -20.84 -27.48 -5.47
CA GLU A 172 -21.58 -28.72 -5.72
C GLU A 172 -22.80 -28.90 -4.80
N SER A 173 -22.77 -28.39 -3.57
CA SER A 173 -23.87 -28.55 -2.60
C SER A 173 -25.05 -27.62 -2.85
N GLY A 174 -24.89 -26.55 -3.65
CA GLY A 174 -25.96 -25.59 -3.96
C GLY A 174 -26.48 -24.78 -2.76
N GLU A 175 -25.92 -24.95 -1.55
CA GLU A 175 -26.37 -24.40 -0.26
C GLU A 175 -26.40 -22.86 -0.17
N PHE A 176 -26.08 -22.13 -1.25
CA PHE A 176 -25.93 -20.67 -1.22
C PHE A 176 -26.59 -19.93 -2.40
N ASP A 177 -27.20 -20.62 -3.38
CA ASP A 177 -27.84 -19.93 -4.52
C ASP A 177 -29.22 -19.31 -4.15
N ASP A 178 -29.78 -19.61 -2.97
CA ASP A 178 -31.07 -19.04 -2.51
C ASP A 178 -31.00 -17.57 -2.04
N HIS A 179 -29.79 -16.99 -1.89
CA HIS A 179 -29.62 -15.61 -1.44
C HIS A 179 -29.25 -14.61 -2.55
N ASP A 180 -28.95 -15.07 -3.77
CA ASP A 180 -28.57 -14.20 -4.91
C ASP A 180 -29.76 -13.84 -5.83
N LEU A 181 -31.01 -14.18 -5.44
CA LEU A 181 -32.25 -13.87 -6.18
C LEU A 181 -33.22 -12.92 -5.44
N ALA A 182 -32.77 -12.17 -4.43
CA ALA A 182 -33.58 -11.16 -3.73
C ALA A 182 -33.01 -9.75 -3.90
#